data_AF-A0A510KE87-F1
#
_entry.id   AF-A0A510KE87-F1
#
_cell.length_a   1.000
_cell.length_b   1.000
_cell.length_c   1.000
_cell.angle_alpha   90.00
_cell.angle_beta   90.00
_cell.angle_gamma   90.00
#
_symmetry.space_group_name_H-M   'P 1'
#
loop_
_entity.id
_entity.type
_entity.pdbx_description
1 polymer ?
#
loop_
_entity_poly.entity_id
_entity_poly.type
_entity_poly.pdbx_seq_one_letter_code
_entity_poly.pdbx_strand_id
1 'polypeptide(L)'
;MDKLIRDFENTKYFGYMFFIEYNGEKFDSFDENPNKKSIKAEFRKILESNKIKIFKGIQQAGRTDANVSAKENILYINSKDVIDFFKLKFLEIEGLKINKIVRTLPFLEFPQMIEKRYYIYEYPENLMKNNKERINQICEKVSGKKDFYEFTSEKGKKLKNHIREILVKYENGNLYFAGDGFLPQQVRIMSNFILNNRKFNLEKLNNKNFENRKLGIKDKALDGKYLILEKVEFSEELEKISFFDVENIEELMALKNENYGKDFVKLNEKSLEAGNSANKINGLNEELKNIGGIAKIKKIEKNGYFTVFFVEKKDKGEFIGKNGKNIRKLKKIFGDIVVKEM
;
A
#
# COMPACT_ATOMS: atom_id res chain seq x y z
N MET A 1 21.70 -6.60 4.88
CA MET A 1 21.32 -6.83 3.47
C MET A 1 21.42 -8.29 3.07
N ASP A 2 22.58 -8.92 3.25
CA ASP A 2 22.83 -10.32 2.83
C ASP A 2 21.80 -11.33 3.30
N LYS A 3 21.32 -11.21 4.54
CA LYS A 3 20.27 -12.11 5.06
C LYS A 3 18.97 -11.98 4.27
N LEU A 4 18.52 -10.75 3.98
CA LEU A 4 17.32 -10.46 3.19
C LEU A 4 17.40 -11.09 1.80
N ILE A 5 18.54 -10.89 1.12
CA ILE A 5 18.80 -11.43 -0.22
C ILE A 5 18.79 -12.96 -0.20
N ARG A 6 19.48 -13.57 0.77
CA ARG A 6 19.53 -15.04 0.91
C ARG A 6 18.15 -15.63 1.24
N ASP A 7 17.42 -15.01 2.15
CA ASP A 7 16.08 -15.43 2.54
C ASP A 7 15.13 -15.34 1.33
N PHE A 8 15.22 -14.25 0.56
CA PHE A 8 14.46 -14.10 -0.69
C PHE A 8 14.90 -15.10 -1.75
N GLU A 9 16.19 -15.36 -1.95
CA GLU A 9 16.70 -16.33 -2.93
C GLU A 9 16.18 -17.75 -2.63
N ASN A 10 16.19 -18.14 -1.36
CA ASN A 10 15.81 -19.48 -0.89
C ASN A 10 14.31 -19.75 -0.86
N THR A 11 13.46 -18.72 -0.80
CA THR A 11 12.01 -18.90 -0.82
C THR A 11 11.45 -19.04 -2.23
N LYS A 12 10.41 -19.85 -2.40
CA LYS A 12 9.63 -19.93 -3.66
C LYS A 12 8.46 -18.94 -3.69
N TYR A 13 8.27 -18.18 -2.61
CA TYR A 13 7.16 -17.25 -2.48
C TYR A 13 7.57 -15.84 -2.86
N PHE A 14 6.61 -15.09 -3.36
CA PHE A 14 6.64 -13.65 -3.57
C PHE A 14 5.55 -13.00 -2.73
N GLY A 15 5.81 -11.78 -2.27
CA GLY A 15 4.78 -10.90 -1.74
C GLY A 15 4.14 -10.12 -2.88
N TYR A 16 2.83 -9.89 -2.80
CA TYR A 16 2.11 -9.08 -3.79
C TYR A 16 1.19 -8.11 -3.09
N MET A 17 1.30 -6.84 -3.46
CA MET A 17 0.40 -5.75 -3.08
C MET A 17 -0.61 -5.53 -4.21
N PHE A 18 -1.88 -5.74 -3.92
CA PHE A 18 -3.01 -5.47 -4.80
C PHE A 18 -3.64 -4.16 -4.39
N PHE A 19 -3.54 -3.16 -5.25
CA PHE A 19 -4.18 -1.86 -5.07
C PHE A 19 -5.63 -2.01 -5.53
N ILE A 20 -6.54 -1.79 -4.59
CA ILE A 20 -7.96 -2.01 -4.78
C ILE A 20 -8.76 -0.75 -4.52
N GLU A 21 -9.82 -0.62 -5.29
CA GLU A 21 -10.86 0.39 -5.15
C GLU A 21 -12.17 -0.33 -4.87
N TYR A 22 -12.99 0.21 -3.97
CA TYR A 22 -14.30 -0.36 -3.69
C TYR A 22 -15.34 0.65 -3.19
N ASN A 23 -16.59 0.38 -3.54
CA ASN A 23 -17.76 1.03 -2.95
C ASN A 23 -18.21 0.24 -1.71
N GLY A 24 -18.00 0.82 -0.53
CA GLY A 24 -18.30 0.19 0.75
C GLY A 24 -19.76 -0.17 0.97
N GLU A 25 -20.70 0.52 0.32
CA GLU A 25 -22.14 0.25 0.44
C GLU A 25 -22.54 -1.09 -0.19
N LYS A 26 -21.68 -1.69 -1.03
CA LYS A 26 -21.91 -2.99 -1.66
C LYS A 26 -21.42 -4.18 -0.83
N PHE A 27 -20.89 -3.94 0.37
CA PHE A 27 -20.30 -4.97 1.24
C PHE A 27 -20.77 -4.82 2.68
N ASP A 28 -21.00 -5.96 3.34
CA ASP A 28 -21.39 -6.00 4.75
C ASP A 28 -20.21 -5.73 5.69
N SER A 29 -18.99 -6.05 5.24
CA SER A 29 -17.77 -5.93 6.03
C SER A 29 -16.51 -5.96 5.19
N PHE A 30 -15.41 -5.49 5.77
CA PHE A 30 -14.09 -5.64 5.16
C PHE A 30 -13.55 -7.08 5.26
N ASP A 31 -13.50 -7.60 6.48
CA ASP A 31 -13.06 -8.98 6.74
C ASP A 31 -14.17 -9.99 6.44
N GLU A 32 -13.77 -11.22 6.14
CA GLU A 32 -14.67 -12.37 5.95
C GLU A 32 -15.52 -12.64 7.18
N ASN A 33 -16.82 -12.76 6.95
CA ASN A 33 -17.81 -13.18 7.92
C ASN A 33 -18.69 -14.25 7.26
N PRO A 34 -19.08 -15.32 7.98
CA PRO A 34 -19.96 -16.35 7.44
C PRO A 34 -21.24 -15.75 6.86
N ASN A 35 -21.61 -16.18 5.66
CA ASN A 35 -22.83 -15.79 4.95
C ASN A 35 -22.97 -14.28 4.64
N LYS A 36 -21.86 -13.53 4.64
CA LYS A 36 -21.86 -12.09 4.32
C LYS A 36 -20.95 -11.79 3.13
N LYS A 37 -21.32 -10.79 2.33
CA LYS A 37 -20.49 -10.30 1.23
C LYS A 37 -19.44 -9.36 1.81
N SER A 38 -18.18 -9.79 1.81
CA SER A 38 -17.06 -8.99 2.31
C SER A 38 -16.03 -8.69 1.25
N ILE A 39 -15.27 -7.61 1.44
CA ILE A 39 -14.21 -7.20 0.51
C ILE A 39 -13.17 -8.32 0.35
N LYS A 40 -12.71 -8.92 1.45
CA LYS A 40 -11.74 -10.04 1.38
C LYS A 40 -12.31 -11.30 0.73
N ALA A 41 -13.59 -11.62 0.95
CA ALA A 41 -14.24 -12.76 0.30
C ALA A 41 -14.34 -12.56 -1.21
N GLU A 42 -14.80 -11.39 -1.65
CA GLU A 42 -14.92 -11.08 -3.08
C GLU A 42 -13.53 -10.97 -3.74
N PHE A 43 -12.53 -10.40 -3.06
CA PHE A 43 -11.15 -10.41 -3.54
C PHE A 43 -10.62 -11.84 -3.72
N ARG A 44 -10.92 -12.76 -2.78
CA ARG A 44 -10.53 -14.17 -2.93
C ARG A 44 -11.17 -14.81 -4.17
N LYS A 45 -12.44 -14.51 -4.47
CA LYS A 45 -13.09 -14.99 -5.70
C LYS A 45 -12.37 -14.50 -6.96
N ILE A 46 -11.89 -13.25 -6.97
CA ILE A 46 -11.07 -12.73 -8.07
C ILE A 46 -9.77 -13.53 -8.22
N LEU A 47 -9.08 -13.81 -7.11
CA LEU A 47 -7.86 -14.62 -7.13
C LEU A 47 -8.12 -16.05 -7.65
N GLU A 48 -9.17 -16.71 -7.15
CA GLU A 48 -9.58 -18.05 -7.59
C GLU A 48 -9.97 -18.10 -9.06
N SER A 49 -10.67 -17.07 -9.55
CA SER A 49 -11.04 -16.94 -10.97
C SER A 49 -9.83 -16.78 -11.88
N ASN A 50 -8.76 -16.15 -11.39
CA ASN A 50 -7.46 -16.09 -12.06
C ASN A 50 -6.55 -17.29 -11.75
N LYS A 51 -7.04 -18.31 -11.04
CA LYS A 51 -6.29 -19.51 -10.62
C LYS A 51 -5.04 -19.19 -9.77
N ILE A 52 -5.05 -18.05 -9.07
CA ILE A 52 -3.96 -17.63 -8.19
C ILE A 52 -4.10 -18.35 -6.85
N LYS A 53 -3.05 -19.06 -6.44
CA LYS A 53 -3.00 -19.72 -5.13
C LYS A 53 -2.29 -18.83 -4.13
N ILE A 54 -2.92 -18.58 -2.99
CA ILE A 54 -2.32 -17.83 -1.90
C ILE A 54 -1.78 -18.75 -0.82
N PHE A 55 -0.78 -18.27 -0.09
CA PHE A 55 -0.25 -18.88 1.11
C PHE A 55 -0.41 -17.94 2.29
N LYS A 56 -0.91 -18.48 3.41
CA LYS A 56 -1.45 -17.73 4.56
C LYS A 56 -2.66 -16.86 4.15
N GLY A 57 -3.14 -16.06 5.09
CA GLY A 57 -4.28 -15.16 4.88
C GLY A 57 -3.91 -13.88 4.13
N ILE A 58 -4.96 -13.13 3.77
CA ILE A 58 -4.87 -11.81 3.15
C ILE A 58 -4.65 -10.76 4.25
N GLN A 59 -3.56 -10.01 4.15
CA GLN A 59 -3.30 -8.83 4.97
C GLN A 59 -3.77 -7.56 4.26
N GLN A 60 -3.80 -6.42 4.95
CA GLN A 60 -4.36 -5.18 4.43
C GLN A 60 -3.63 -3.95 4.95
N ALA A 61 -3.65 -2.85 4.19
CA ALA A 61 -3.12 -1.57 4.61
C ALA A 61 -4.10 -0.83 5.54
N GLY A 62 -5.39 -0.83 5.20
CA GLY A 62 -6.47 -0.29 6.02
C GLY A 62 -7.63 -1.28 6.16
N ARG A 63 -8.06 -1.55 7.39
CA ARG A 63 -9.34 -2.23 7.63
C ARG A 63 -10.43 -1.17 7.75
N THR A 64 -11.42 -1.21 6.86
CA THR A 64 -12.55 -0.26 6.90
C THR A 64 -13.76 -0.83 7.63
N ASP A 65 -14.58 0.05 8.20
CA ASP A 65 -15.89 -0.31 8.77
C ASP A 65 -16.90 -0.57 7.63
N ALA A 66 -18.09 -1.09 7.97
CA ALA A 66 -19.19 -1.24 7.01
C ALA A 66 -19.55 0.12 6.35
N ASN A 67 -19.96 0.07 5.09
CA ASN A 67 -20.30 1.22 4.23
C ASN A 67 -19.14 2.17 3.89
N VAL A 68 -17.95 2.00 4.45
CA VAL A 68 -16.80 2.85 4.16
C VAL A 68 -16.17 2.42 2.83
N SER A 69 -16.02 3.36 1.90
CA SER A 69 -15.43 3.13 0.58
C SER A 69 -13.91 3.32 0.59
N ALA A 70 -13.23 2.90 -0.48
CA ALA A 70 -11.82 3.23 -0.69
C ALA A 70 -11.54 3.51 -2.17
N LYS A 71 -10.77 4.58 -2.43
CA LYS A 71 -10.20 4.86 -3.75
C LYS A 71 -8.94 4.04 -4.00
N GLU A 72 -8.10 3.93 -2.97
CA GLU A 72 -6.86 3.14 -3.04
C GLU A 72 -6.53 2.51 -1.67
N ASN A 73 -7.07 1.31 -1.44
CA ASN A 73 -6.63 0.43 -0.35
C ASN A 73 -5.72 -0.66 -0.92
N ILE A 74 -4.99 -1.36 -0.05
CA ILE A 74 -4.04 -2.37 -0.50
C ILE A 74 -4.25 -3.67 0.27
N LEU A 75 -4.40 -4.76 -0.48
CA LEU A 75 -4.40 -6.12 0.04
C LEU A 75 -3.07 -6.78 -0.27
N TYR A 76 -2.48 -7.43 0.74
CA TYR A 76 -1.20 -8.11 0.62
C TYR A 76 -1.38 -9.62 0.75
N ILE A 77 -0.79 -10.36 -0.19
CA ILE A 77 -0.79 -11.83 -0.20
C ILE A 77 0.62 -12.38 -0.45
N ASN A 78 0.81 -13.65 -0.11
CA ASN A 78 1.98 -14.42 -0.53
C ASN A 78 1.53 -15.46 -1.56
N SER A 79 2.29 -15.63 -2.64
CA SER A 79 2.03 -16.68 -3.64
C SER A 79 3.33 -17.23 -4.20
N LYS A 80 3.30 -18.48 -4.70
CA LYS A 80 4.39 -19.04 -5.51
C LYS A 80 4.25 -18.69 -6.98
N ASP A 81 3.06 -18.25 -7.38
CA ASP A 81 2.76 -17.93 -8.77
C ASP A 81 3.47 -16.64 -9.15
N VAL A 82 3.99 -16.58 -10.37
CA VAL A 82 4.51 -15.35 -10.98
C VAL A 82 3.31 -14.60 -11.55
N ILE A 83 2.77 -13.67 -10.76
CA ILE A 83 1.58 -12.89 -11.11
C ILE A 83 2.00 -11.69 -11.95
N ASP A 84 1.32 -11.51 -13.07
CA ASP A 84 1.49 -10.40 -13.99
C ASP A 84 0.11 -9.75 -14.21
N PHE A 85 0.00 -8.46 -13.87
CA PHE A 85 -1.25 -7.72 -13.90
C PHE A 85 -1.93 -7.76 -15.28
N PHE A 86 -1.16 -7.58 -16.35
CA PHE A 86 -1.69 -7.53 -17.72
C PHE A 86 -2.17 -8.89 -18.23
N LYS A 87 -1.82 -9.98 -17.54
CA LYS A 87 -2.25 -11.34 -17.87
C LYS A 87 -3.51 -11.77 -17.10
N LEU A 88 -3.97 -10.97 -16.15
CA LEU A 88 -5.19 -11.28 -15.38
C LEU A 88 -6.42 -11.02 -16.23
N LYS A 89 -7.36 -11.95 -16.19
CA LYS A 89 -8.63 -11.86 -16.94
C LYS A 89 -9.73 -11.22 -16.11
N PHE A 90 -9.69 -11.44 -14.80
CA PHE A 90 -10.69 -10.93 -13.87
C PHE A 90 -10.01 -9.91 -12.96
N LEU A 91 -10.34 -8.64 -13.14
CA LEU A 91 -9.80 -7.54 -12.33
C LEU A 91 -10.87 -6.88 -11.46
N GLU A 92 -12.14 -7.19 -11.70
CA GLU A 92 -13.26 -6.54 -11.06
C GLU A 92 -14.37 -7.55 -10.77
N ILE A 93 -15.07 -7.29 -9.68
CA ILE A 93 -16.37 -7.84 -9.34
C ILE A 93 -17.24 -6.70 -8.84
N GLU A 94 -18.55 -6.90 -8.77
CA GLU A 94 -19.47 -5.84 -8.44
C GLU A 94 -19.11 -5.11 -7.12
N GLY A 95 -18.59 -3.88 -7.26
CA GLY A 95 -18.20 -3.00 -6.17
C GLY A 95 -16.72 -3.06 -5.76
N LEU A 96 -15.89 -3.93 -6.33
CA LEU A 96 -14.47 -4.08 -6.01
C LEU A 96 -13.65 -4.26 -7.29
N LYS A 97 -12.63 -3.41 -7.46
CA LYS A 97 -11.73 -3.40 -8.61
C LYS A 97 -10.28 -3.45 -8.17
N ILE A 98 -9.44 -4.19 -8.90
CA ILE A 98 -7.98 -4.19 -8.77
C ILE A 98 -7.42 -3.24 -9.83
N ASN A 99 -6.75 -2.18 -9.38
CA ASN A 99 -6.18 -1.16 -10.25
C ASN A 99 -4.70 -1.40 -10.57
N LYS A 100 -3.96 -2.05 -9.66
CA LYS A 100 -2.53 -2.29 -9.80
C LYS A 100 -2.08 -3.49 -8.97
N ILE A 101 -1.01 -4.16 -9.43
CA ILE A 101 -0.29 -5.15 -8.63
C ILE A 101 1.19 -4.78 -8.59
N VAL A 102 1.76 -4.77 -7.40
CA VAL A 102 3.20 -4.57 -7.19
C VAL A 102 3.75 -5.76 -6.44
N ARG A 103 4.83 -6.35 -6.96
CA ARG A 103 5.55 -7.43 -6.26
C ARG A 103 6.45 -6.83 -5.18
N THR A 104 6.61 -7.57 -4.09
CA THR A 104 7.53 -7.22 -3.00
C THR A 104 8.05 -8.52 -2.36
N LEU A 105 8.81 -8.39 -1.28
CA LEU A 105 9.27 -9.54 -0.51
C LEU A 105 8.10 -10.27 0.15
N PRO A 106 8.16 -11.61 0.25
CA PRO A 106 7.14 -12.38 0.94
C PRO A 106 7.26 -12.22 2.47
N PHE A 107 6.21 -12.66 3.17
CA PHE A 107 6.12 -12.79 4.62
C PHE A 107 6.30 -11.49 5.42
N LEU A 108 5.91 -10.35 4.85
CA LEU A 108 5.85 -9.09 5.57
C LEU A 108 4.73 -9.12 6.63
N GLU A 109 4.97 -8.45 7.75
CA GLU A 109 3.93 -7.96 8.65
C GLU A 109 3.34 -6.69 8.05
N PHE A 110 2.56 -6.85 6.98
CA PHE A 110 2.18 -5.77 6.07
C PHE A 110 1.52 -4.56 6.74
N PRO A 111 0.65 -4.69 7.77
CA PRO A 111 0.10 -3.52 8.46
C PRO A 111 1.15 -2.60 9.10
N GLN A 112 2.33 -3.14 9.47
CA GLN A 112 3.45 -2.39 10.06
C GLN A 112 4.26 -1.63 8.99
N MET A 113 4.07 -1.96 7.72
CA MET A 113 4.77 -1.36 6.59
C MET A 113 4.06 -0.11 6.03
N ILE A 114 3.00 0.33 6.70
CA ILE A 114 2.19 1.48 6.28
C ILE A 114 2.41 2.61 7.28
N GLU A 115 2.96 3.71 6.79
CA GLU A 115 3.31 4.90 7.56
C GLU A 115 2.06 5.72 7.86
N LYS A 116 1.25 6.06 6.84
CA LYS A 116 0.02 6.87 7.03
C LYS A 116 -1.15 6.36 6.22
N ARG A 117 -2.36 6.71 6.67
CA ARG A 117 -3.61 6.56 5.93
C ARG A 117 -4.26 7.93 5.76
N TYR A 118 -4.85 8.14 4.59
CA TYR A 118 -5.53 9.36 4.22
C TYR A 118 -7.01 9.08 4.02
N TYR A 119 -7.86 9.79 4.77
CA TYR A 119 -9.31 9.66 4.65
C TYR A 119 -9.94 10.99 4.26
N ILE A 120 -10.98 10.90 3.44
CA ILE A 120 -11.89 12.00 3.14
C ILE A 120 -13.24 11.68 3.77
N TYR A 121 -13.85 12.67 4.41
CA TYR A 121 -15.22 12.60 4.90
C TYR A 121 -16.10 13.61 4.17
N GLU A 122 -16.92 13.11 3.25
CA GLU A 122 -17.78 13.87 2.34
C GLU A 122 -19.19 13.97 2.93
N TYR A 123 -19.40 14.91 3.85
CA TYR A 123 -20.66 15.03 4.59
C TYR A 123 -21.58 16.10 3.98
N PRO A 124 -22.89 15.85 3.78
CA PRO A 124 -23.80 16.80 3.15
C PRO A 124 -23.85 18.13 3.91
N GLU A 125 -23.65 19.25 3.18
CA GLU A 125 -23.53 20.56 3.80
C GLU A 125 -24.78 20.97 4.59
N ASN A 126 -25.96 20.61 4.09
CA ASN A 126 -27.24 20.87 4.73
C ASN A 126 -27.43 20.14 6.07
N LEU A 127 -26.64 19.10 6.35
CA LEU A 127 -26.66 18.37 7.61
C LEU A 127 -25.63 18.90 8.63
N MET A 128 -24.68 19.73 8.18
CA MET A 128 -23.66 20.31 9.05
C MET A 128 -24.27 21.34 9.99
N LYS A 129 -23.78 21.36 11.24
CA LYS A 129 -24.27 22.33 12.24
C LYS A 129 -23.27 23.45 12.49
N ASN A 130 -21.97 23.20 12.48
CA ASN A 130 -20.95 24.22 12.69
C ASN A 130 -20.70 25.03 11.41
N ASN A 131 -20.31 26.30 11.58
CA ASN A 131 -19.84 27.13 10.47
C ASN A 131 -18.37 26.82 10.14
N LYS A 132 -17.91 27.29 8.98
CA LYS A 132 -16.55 27.05 8.47
C LYS A 132 -15.46 27.51 9.45
N GLU A 133 -15.61 28.68 10.06
CA GLU A 133 -14.63 29.23 11.00
C GLU A 133 -14.45 28.32 12.21
N ARG A 134 -15.55 27.90 12.84
CA ARG A 134 -15.52 26.98 13.98
C ARG A 134 -14.96 25.61 13.59
N ILE A 135 -15.32 25.10 12.41
CA ILE A 135 -14.78 23.83 11.90
C ILE A 135 -13.25 23.91 11.80
N ASN A 136 -12.71 24.98 11.19
CA ASN A 136 -11.27 25.17 11.06
C ASN A 136 -10.56 25.26 12.43
N GLN A 137 -11.12 26.04 13.37
CA GLN A 137 -10.58 26.13 14.72
C GLN A 137 -10.55 24.78 15.45
N ILE A 138 -11.57 23.94 15.26
CA ILE A 138 -11.58 22.59 15.83
C ILE A 138 -10.51 21.73 15.17
N CYS A 139 -10.43 21.74 13.82
CA CYS A 139 -9.45 20.95 13.06
C CYS A 139 -8.01 21.24 13.53
N GLU A 140 -7.64 22.50 13.69
CA GLU A 140 -6.33 22.91 14.22
C GLU A 140 -6.07 22.34 15.63
N LYS A 141 -7.05 22.47 16.54
CA LYS A 141 -6.89 22.07 17.94
C LYS A 141 -6.86 20.56 18.15
N VAL A 142 -7.58 19.78 17.33
CA VAL A 142 -7.57 18.32 17.42
C VAL A 142 -6.37 17.69 16.70
N SER A 143 -5.70 18.45 15.83
CA SER A 143 -4.52 17.96 15.10
C SER A 143 -3.28 17.82 15.99
N GLY A 144 -2.38 16.94 15.58
CA GLY A 144 -1.11 16.62 16.22
C GLY A 144 -1.10 15.27 16.92
N LYS A 145 0.02 15.00 17.62
CA LYS A 145 0.21 13.76 18.38
C LYS A 145 -0.45 13.85 19.75
N LYS A 146 -1.54 13.11 19.97
CA LYS A 146 -2.36 13.18 21.18
C LYS A 146 -2.96 11.82 21.56
N ASP A 147 -3.41 11.67 22.81
CA ASP A 147 -4.23 10.54 23.23
C ASP A 147 -5.69 10.73 22.77
N PHE A 148 -6.11 9.94 21.77
CA PHE A 148 -7.45 10.01 21.19
C PHE A 148 -8.46 9.05 21.84
N TYR A 149 -8.25 8.65 23.10
CA TYR A 149 -9.14 7.73 23.85
C TYR A 149 -10.62 8.14 23.81
N GLU A 150 -10.93 9.43 23.86
CA GLU A 150 -12.32 9.91 23.82
C GLU A 150 -12.92 9.98 22.41
N PHE A 151 -12.10 9.83 21.38
CA PHE A 151 -12.52 9.79 19.97
C PHE A 151 -12.57 8.35 19.45
N THR A 152 -12.97 7.39 20.26
CA THR A 152 -13.13 6.01 19.79
C THR A 152 -14.30 5.29 20.44
N SER A 153 -14.73 4.21 19.80
CA SER A 153 -15.74 3.30 20.34
C SER A 153 -15.27 2.56 21.60
N GLU A 154 -16.20 1.91 22.31
CA GLU A 154 -15.88 1.04 23.46
C GLU A 154 -14.86 -0.06 23.14
N LYS A 155 -14.87 -0.57 21.89
CA LYS A 155 -13.85 -1.53 21.43
C LYS A 155 -12.46 -0.87 21.37
N GLY A 156 -12.38 0.37 20.91
CA GLY A 156 -11.13 1.11 20.84
C GLY A 156 -10.59 1.51 22.21
N LYS A 157 -11.46 1.82 23.17
CA LYS A 157 -11.07 2.11 24.57
C LYS A 157 -10.34 0.95 25.25
N LYS A 158 -10.61 -0.30 24.83
CA LYS A 158 -9.92 -1.51 25.33
C LYS A 158 -8.50 -1.70 24.78
N LEU A 159 -8.07 -0.92 23.79
CA LEU A 159 -6.71 -0.99 23.26
C LEU A 159 -5.69 -0.49 24.30
N LYS A 160 -4.45 -0.96 24.21
CA LYS A 160 -3.38 -0.52 25.13
C LYS A 160 -2.85 0.89 24.80
N ASN A 161 -2.84 1.27 23.53
CA ASN A 161 -2.30 2.54 23.05
C ASN A 161 -3.33 3.32 22.23
N HIS A 162 -3.63 4.54 22.70
CA HIS A 162 -4.57 5.49 22.11
C HIS A 162 -3.88 6.71 21.49
N ILE A 163 -2.56 6.81 21.62
CA ILE A 163 -1.79 7.92 21.04
C ILE A 163 -1.70 7.72 19.54
N ARG A 164 -2.09 8.75 18.78
CA ARG A 164 -1.95 8.84 17.32
C ARG A 164 -1.43 10.21 16.95
N GLU A 165 -0.79 10.32 15.80
CA GLU A 165 -0.49 11.58 15.15
C GLU A 165 -1.43 11.77 13.98
N ILE A 166 -2.31 12.77 14.08
CA ILE A 166 -3.38 13.00 13.11
C ILE A 166 -3.38 14.47 12.71
N LEU A 167 -3.41 14.74 11.42
CA LEU A 167 -3.67 16.05 10.85
C LEU A 167 -5.08 16.06 10.27
N VAL A 168 -5.86 17.08 10.61
CA VAL A 168 -7.22 17.27 10.12
C VAL A 168 -7.33 18.63 9.45
N LYS A 169 -7.95 18.67 8.27
CA LYS A 169 -8.24 19.90 7.53
C LYS A 169 -9.66 19.90 6.99
N TYR A 170 -10.23 21.09 6.79
CA TYR A 170 -11.52 21.26 6.15
C TYR A 170 -11.37 22.15 4.92
N GLU A 171 -11.53 21.54 3.74
CA GLU A 171 -11.33 22.20 2.45
C GLU A 171 -12.41 21.74 1.46
N ASN A 172 -12.89 22.64 0.61
CA ASN A 172 -13.87 22.32 -0.44
C ASN A 172 -15.10 21.53 0.06
N GLY A 173 -15.61 21.84 1.26
CA GLY A 173 -16.78 21.17 1.83
C GLY A 173 -16.50 19.86 2.57
N ASN A 174 -15.26 19.34 2.52
CA ASN A 174 -14.90 18.01 3.03
C ASN A 174 -13.88 18.07 4.17
N LEU A 175 -13.91 17.07 5.06
CA LEU A 175 -12.84 16.86 6.03
C LEU A 175 -11.79 15.89 5.47
N TYR A 176 -10.53 16.27 5.58
CA TYR A 176 -9.36 15.46 5.22
C TYR A 176 -8.63 15.07 6.49
N PHE A 177 -8.34 13.78 6.63
CA PHE A 177 -7.60 13.21 7.74
C PHE A 177 -6.35 12.52 7.21
N ALA A 178 -5.19 12.86 7.74
CA ALA A 178 -3.95 12.11 7.54
C ALA A 178 -3.44 11.65 8.90
N GLY A 179 -3.08 10.38 9.05
CA GLY A 179 -2.55 9.92 10.33
C GLY A 179 -1.79 8.61 10.28
N ASP A 180 -0.94 8.40 11.28
CA ASP A 180 -0.10 7.22 11.49
C ASP A 180 -0.91 5.94 11.78
N GLY A 181 -2.14 6.14 12.26
CA GLY A 181 -3.14 5.11 12.42
C GLY A 181 -4.42 5.70 13.01
N PHE A 182 -5.49 4.92 12.99
CA PHE A 182 -6.78 5.35 13.52
C PHE A 182 -7.34 4.28 14.45
N LEU A 183 -7.88 4.73 15.59
CA LEU A 183 -8.65 3.90 16.50
C LEU A 183 -10.00 3.52 15.86
N PRO A 184 -10.65 2.46 16.33
CA PRO A 184 -11.97 2.07 15.83
C PRO A 184 -12.99 3.22 15.83
N GLN A 185 -13.62 3.46 14.67
CA GLN A 185 -14.59 4.56 14.43
C GLN A 185 -14.06 5.99 14.61
N GLN A 186 -12.75 6.18 14.78
CA GLN A 186 -12.20 7.47 15.18
C GLN A 186 -12.50 8.59 14.20
N VAL A 187 -12.25 8.39 12.91
CA VAL A 187 -12.49 9.40 11.87
C VAL A 187 -13.96 9.84 11.88
N ARG A 188 -14.89 8.91 12.06
CA ARG A 188 -16.34 9.17 12.06
C ARG A 188 -16.81 9.90 13.31
N ILE A 189 -16.25 9.58 14.48
CA ILE A 189 -16.54 10.28 15.75
C ILE A 189 -15.96 11.70 15.71
N MET A 190 -14.71 11.84 15.26
CA MET A 190 -14.07 13.14 15.06
C MET A 190 -14.86 13.99 14.07
N SER A 191 -15.31 13.42 12.95
CA SER A 191 -16.12 14.14 11.97
C SER A 191 -17.43 14.64 12.57
N ASN A 192 -18.12 13.83 13.40
CA ASN A 192 -19.32 14.30 14.11
C ASN A 192 -19.00 15.48 15.03
N PHE A 193 -17.96 15.35 15.83
CA PHE A 193 -17.54 16.37 16.77
C PHE A 193 -17.22 17.69 16.05
N ILE A 194 -16.42 17.62 14.99
CA ILE A 194 -15.98 18.77 14.20
C ILE A 194 -17.16 19.45 13.50
N LEU A 195 -18.02 18.67 12.84
CA LEU A 195 -19.09 19.23 11.99
C LEU A 195 -20.33 19.62 12.80
N ASN A 196 -20.60 18.97 13.93
CA ASN A 196 -21.92 19.06 14.58
C ASN A 196 -21.91 19.55 16.04
N ASN A 197 -20.76 19.55 16.74
CA ASN A 197 -20.72 19.91 18.16
C ASN A 197 -20.59 21.43 18.38
N ARG A 198 -21.74 22.13 18.36
CA ARG A 198 -21.84 23.60 18.52
C ARG A 198 -21.49 24.11 19.92
N LYS A 199 -21.74 23.30 20.95
CA LYS A 199 -21.70 23.75 22.36
C LYS A 199 -20.38 23.44 23.06
N PHE A 200 -19.49 22.68 22.44
CA PHE A 200 -18.21 22.34 23.06
C PHE A 200 -17.34 23.59 23.28
N ASN A 201 -16.85 23.77 24.51
CA ASN A 201 -15.87 24.81 24.82
C ASN A 201 -14.51 24.42 24.21
N LEU A 202 -14.07 25.16 23.18
CA LEU A 202 -12.85 24.90 22.43
C LEU A 202 -11.57 25.02 23.29
N GLU A 203 -11.61 25.77 24.40
CA GLU A 203 -10.47 25.85 25.33
C GLU A 203 -10.14 24.49 25.97
N LYS A 204 -11.12 23.58 26.04
CA LYS A 204 -10.90 22.23 26.53
C LYS A 204 -10.06 21.39 25.57
N LEU A 205 -9.96 21.74 24.28
CA LEU A 205 -9.09 21.07 23.31
C LEU A 205 -7.64 21.51 23.49
N ASN A 206 -7.02 21.13 24.61
CA ASN A 206 -5.63 21.40 24.94
C ASN A 206 -4.92 20.10 25.34
N ASN A 207 -3.58 20.09 25.22
CA ASN A 207 -2.76 18.88 25.43
C ASN A 207 -3.03 18.22 26.79
N LYS A 208 -3.14 19.01 27.86
CA LYS A 208 -3.42 18.52 29.22
C LYS A 208 -4.73 17.72 29.29
N ASN A 209 -5.80 18.18 28.63
CA ASN A 209 -7.07 17.46 28.65
C ASN A 209 -7.09 16.22 27.77
N PHE A 210 -6.35 16.21 26.65
CA PHE A 210 -6.14 15.00 25.85
C PHE A 210 -5.39 13.94 26.68
N GLU A 211 -4.25 14.31 27.28
CA GLU A 211 -3.44 13.43 28.13
C GLU A 211 -4.23 12.87 29.32
N ASN A 212 -5.01 13.72 29.99
CA ASN A 212 -5.80 13.31 31.15
C ASN A 212 -7.14 12.67 30.80
N ARG A 213 -7.52 12.58 29.51
CA ARG A 213 -8.82 12.07 29.05
C ARG A 213 -9.99 12.78 29.73
N LYS A 214 -9.96 14.12 29.69
CA LYS A 214 -10.94 15.03 30.32
C LYS A 214 -11.57 16.00 29.32
N LEU A 215 -11.70 15.62 28.05
CA LEU A 215 -12.38 16.41 27.03
C LEU A 215 -13.90 16.41 27.27
N GLY A 216 -14.45 15.27 27.70
CA GLY A 216 -15.89 15.08 27.92
C GLY A 216 -16.67 14.82 26.63
N ILE A 217 -16.04 14.21 25.64
CA ILE A 217 -16.61 13.93 24.31
C ILE A 217 -17.48 12.68 24.40
N LYS A 218 -18.71 12.81 23.89
CA LYS A 218 -19.73 11.75 23.85
C LYS A 218 -20.36 11.58 22.47
N ASP A 219 -19.76 12.24 21.47
CA ASP A 219 -20.23 12.20 20.09
C ASP A 219 -20.20 10.76 19.57
N LYS A 220 -21.27 10.37 18.86
CA LYS A 220 -21.36 9.07 18.20
C LYS A 220 -20.71 9.13 16.82
N ALA A 221 -20.32 7.99 16.27
CA ALA A 221 -19.84 7.92 14.89
C ALA A 221 -20.96 8.35 13.92
N LEU A 222 -20.65 9.25 12.97
CA LEU A 222 -21.51 9.49 11.81
C LEU A 222 -21.50 8.27 10.87
N ASP A 223 -22.35 8.25 9.84
CA ASP A 223 -22.43 7.13 8.88
C ASP A 223 -21.09 6.86 8.17
N GLY A 224 -20.81 5.60 7.89
CA GLY A 224 -19.61 5.15 7.17
C GLY A 224 -19.65 5.48 5.68
N LYS A 225 -20.84 5.62 5.07
CA LYS A 225 -20.98 5.88 3.62
C LYS A 225 -20.33 7.17 3.12
N TYR A 226 -20.15 8.14 4.02
CA TYR A 226 -19.47 9.40 3.71
C TYR A 226 -17.95 9.33 3.90
N LEU A 227 -17.43 8.23 4.44
CA LEU A 227 -16.00 8.03 4.67
C LEU A 227 -15.38 7.26 3.52
N ILE A 228 -14.27 7.80 3.01
CA ILE A 228 -13.49 7.19 1.94
C ILE A 228 -12.04 7.09 2.40
N LEU A 229 -11.46 5.89 2.36
CA LEU A 229 -10.00 5.75 2.40
C LEU A 229 -9.45 6.18 1.03
N GLU A 230 -8.82 7.34 0.98
CA GLU A 230 -8.33 7.92 -0.27
C GLU A 230 -7.06 7.21 -0.74
N LYS A 231 -6.06 7.09 0.14
CA LYS A 231 -4.78 6.46 -0.15
C LYS A 231 -4.04 6.04 1.11
N VAL A 232 -2.92 5.33 0.92
CA VAL A 232 -2.00 4.94 1.98
C VAL A 232 -0.57 5.36 1.62
N GLU A 233 0.22 5.74 2.63
CA GLU A 233 1.64 6.06 2.50
C GLU A 233 2.45 4.89 3.06
N PHE A 234 3.45 4.45 2.30
CA PHE A 234 4.34 3.36 2.68
C PHE A 234 5.41 3.82 3.65
N SER A 235 5.92 2.88 4.44
CA SER A 235 7.21 3.09 5.10
C SER A 235 8.32 3.14 4.05
N GLU A 236 9.39 3.88 4.35
CA GLU A 236 10.59 3.92 3.49
C GLU A 236 11.15 2.51 3.23
N GLU A 237 11.01 1.60 4.20
CA GLU A 237 11.40 0.20 4.04
C GLU A 237 10.59 -0.49 2.95
N LEU A 238 9.26 -0.35 2.97
CA LEU A 238 8.36 -0.97 1.99
C LEU A 238 8.63 -0.46 0.57
N GLU A 239 8.88 0.85 0.42
CA GLU A 239 9.28 1.44 -0.86
C GLU A 239 10.55 0.79 -1.40
N LYS A 240 11.58 0.63 -0.55
CA LYS A 240 12.85 0.02 -0.96
C LYS A 240 12.74 -1.46 -1.31
N ILE A 241 11.84 -2.22 -0.69
CA ILE A 241 11.72 -3.68 -0.97
C ILE A 241 10.71 -3.99 -2.09
N SER A 242 9.90 -3.02 -2.50
CA SER A 242 8.96 -3.16 -3.59
C SER A 242 9.67 -3.20 -4.93
N PHE A 243 9.24 -4.10 -5.81
CA PHE A 243 9.84 -4.30 -7.11
C PHE A 243 9.13 -3.47 -8.17
N PHE A 244 9.90 -2.94 -9.11
CA PHE A 244 9.40 -2.44 -10.38
C PHE A 244 9.96 -3.26 -11.55
N ASP A 245 9.20 -3.28 -12.64
CA ASP A 245 9.58 -3.97 -13.87
C ASP A 245 10.63 -3.15 -14.62
N VAL A 246 11.62 -3.84 -15.17
CA VAL A 246 12.63 -3.25 -16.04
C VAL A 246 12.52 -3.92 -17.40
N GLU A 247 12.32 -3.12 -18.45
CA GLU A 247 12.03 -3.58 -19.81
C GLU A 247 13.18 -4.41 -20.38
N ASN A 248 14.41 -3.94 -20.16
CA ASN A 248 15.61 -4.53 -20.77
C ASN A 248 16.89 -4.15 -20.00
N ILE A 249 18.02 -4.68 -20.46
CA ILE A 249 19.31 -4.45 -19.79
C ILE A 249 19.79 -3.01 -19.98
N GLU A 250 19.44 -2.37 -21.09
CA GLU A 250 19.75 -0.98 -21.38
C GLU A 250 19.11 -0.03 -20.36
N GLU A 251 17.82 -0.23 -20.05
CA GLU A 251 17.13 0.50 -18.98
C GLU A 251 17.77 0.21 -17.62
N LEU A 252 18.08 -1.07 -17.33
CA LEU A 252 18.76 -1.43 -16.09
C LEU A 252 20.11 -0.71 -15.90
N MET A 253 20.86 -0.52 -16.99
CA MET A 253 22.12 0.22 -16.98
C MET A 253 21.91 1.71 -16.72
N ALA A 254 20.88 2.32 -17.32
CA ALA A 254 20.55 3.72 -17.11
C ALA A 254 20.20 4.02 -15.64
N LEU A 255 19.46 3.10 -15.00
CA LEU A 255 19.05 3.20 -13.59
C LEU A 255 20.22 3.19 -12.59
N LYS A 256 21.43 2.80 -13.00
CA LYS A 256 22.61 2.81 -12.12
C LYS A 256 23.12 4.23 -11.84
N ASN A 257 22.74 5.20 -12.67
CA ASN A 257 23.22 6.59 -12.59
C ASN A 257 22.28 7.51 -11.79
N GLU A 258 21.15 7.01 -11.26
CA GLU A 258 20.13 7.84 -10.59
C GLU A 258 19.77 7.32 -9.18
N ASN A 259 19.37 8.27 -8.31
CA ASN A 259 19.09 8.02 -6.89
C ASN A 259 17.71 7.35 -6.71
N TYR A 260 17.74 6.08 -6.33
CA TYR A 260 16.60 5.16 -6.16
C TYR A 260 15.39 5.69 -5.35
N GLY A 261 15.53 6.76 -4.56
CA GLY A 261 14.45 7.33 -3.74
C GLY A 261 13.56 8.39 -4.42
N LYS A 262 14.04 9.14 -5.41
CA LYS A 262 13.22 10.18 -6.09
C LYS A 262 12.41 9.64 -7.27
N ASP A 263 12.79 8.49 -7.80
CA ASP A 263 12.25 7.96 -9.05
C ASP A 263 11.35 6.72 -8.89
N PHE A 264 11.18 6.15 -7.69
CA PHE A 264 10.27 5.03 -7.47
C PHE A 264 8.80 5.36 -7.83
N VAL A 265 8.38 6.60 -7.58
CA VAL A 265 7.05 7.12 -7.97
C VAL A 265 7.00 7.33 -9.49
N LYS A 266 8.02 7.96 -10.09
CA LYS A 266 8.11 8.22 -11.55
C LYS A 266 8.24 6.97 -12.41
N LEU A 267 8.94 5.93 -11.93
CA LEU A 267 9.13 4.66 -12.65
C LEU A 267 7.84 3.81 -12.65
N ASN A 268 7.04 3.92 -11.60
CA ASN A 268 5.70 3.35 -11.55
C ASN A 268 4.70 4.10 -12.44
N GLU A 269 4.85 5.41 -12.64
CA GLU A 269 4.04 6.18 -13.60
C GLU A 269 4.45 5.90 -15.06
N LYS A 270 5.76 5.79 -15.36
CA LYS A 270 6.27 5.44 -16.69
C LYS A 270 5.83 4.04 -17.18
N SER A 271 5.75 3.05 -16.29
CA SER A 271 5.27 1.70 -16.64
C SER A 271 3.77 1.64 -16.98
N LEU A 272 2.99 2.67 -16.63
CA LEU A 272 1.61 2.87 -17.07
C LEU A 272 1.52 3.58 -18.45
N GLU A 273 2.55 4.33 -18.85
CA GLU A 273 2.58 5.09 -20.12
C GLU A 273 3.40 4.41 -21.24
N ALA A 274 4.26 3.44 -20.91
CA ALA A 274 5.17 2.76 -21.85
C ALA A 274 4.48 1.76 -22.81
N GLY A 275 3.27 2.09 -23.26
CA GLY A 275 2.65 1.48 -24.43
C GLY A 275 3.32 1.88 -25.75
N ASN A 276 4.23 2.87 -25.79
CA ASN A 276 4.96 3.27 -26.99
C ASN A 276 6.16 4.19 -26.68
N SER A 277 7.39 3.66 -26.58
CA SER A 277 8.58 4.41 -26.99
C SER A 277 9.83 3.52 -27.10
N ALA A 278 10.21 3.18 -28.33
CA ALA A 278 11.50 2.61 -28.65
C ALA A 278 12.54 3.74 -28.72
N ASN A 279 13.39 3.89 -27.71
CA ASN A 279 14.59 4.73 -27.80
C ASN A 279 15.84 3.84 -27.78
N LYS A 280 16.44 3.68 -28.97
CA LYS A 280 17.77 3.10 -29.17
C LYS A 280 18.82 3.97 -28.52
N ILE A 281 19.51 3.46 -27.50
CA ILE A 281 20.84 3.93 -27.10
C ILE A 281 21.84 2.85 -27.50
N ASN A 282 22.63 3.16 -28.53
CA ASN A 282 23.74 2.31 -28.98
C ASN A 282 24.86 2.36 -27.93
N GLY A 283 25.00 1.28 -27.17
CA GLY A 283 26.05 1.12 -26.18
C GLY A 283 25.96 -0.19 -25.38
N LEU A 284 25.62 -1.31 -26.03
CA LEU A 284 25.83 -2.62 -25.41
C LEU A 284 27.34 -2.83 -25.25
N ASN A 285 27.87 -2.60 -24.05
CA ASN A 285 29.23 -2.97 -23.67
C ASN A 285 29.48 -4.40 -24.15
N GLU A 286 30.47 -4.62 -25.02
CA GLU A 286 30.82 -5.96 -25.52
C GLU A 286 31.01 -6.97 -24.39
N GLU A 287 31.39 -6.50 -23.20
CA GLU A 287 31.45 -7.29 -21.97
C GLU A 287 30.14 -8.01 -21.62
N LEU A 288 28.97 -7.38 -21.77
CA LEU A 288 27.67 -8.01 -21.48
C LEU A 288 27.29 -9.03 -22.54
N LYS A 289 27.48 -8.70 -23.84
CA LYS A 289 27.23 -9.65 -24.95
C LYS A 289 28.05 -10.95 -24.79
N ASN A 290 29.20 -10.86 -24.12
CA ASN A 290 30.09 -11.98 -23.84
C ASN A 290 29.76 -12.75 -22.53
N ILE A 291 28.74 -12.35 -21.77
CA ILE A 291 28.24 -13.11 -20.62
C ILE A 291 27.23 -14.14 -21.13
N GLY A 292 27.63 -15.42 -21.10
CA GLY A 292 26.76 -16.53 -21.45
C GLY A 292 25.46 -16.52 -20.64
N GLY A 293 24.34 -16.77 -21.31
CA GLY A 293 23.02 -16.84 -20.69
C GLY A 293 22.25 -15.52 -20.59
N ILE A 294 22.83 -14.35 -20.91
CA ILE A 294 22.07 -13.08 -20.87
C ILE A 294 20.79 -13.14 -21.71
N ALA A 295 20.85 -13.74 -22.90
CA ALA A 295 19.69 -13.92 -23.77
C ALA A 295 18.59 -14.84 -23.19
N LYS A 296 18.84 -15.50 -22.05
CA LYS A 296 17.89 -16.38 -21.36
C LYS A 296 17.05 -15.65 -20.32
N ILE A 297 17.34 -14.38 -20.04
CA ILE A 297 16.52 -13.54 -19.17
C ILE A 297 15.15 -13.37 -19.80
N LYS A 298 14.11 -13.67 -19.02
CA LYS A 298 12.70 -13.57 -19.42
C LYS A 298 12.00 -12.37 -18.82
N LYS A 299 12.42 -11.96 -17.62
CA LYS A 299 11.93 -10.77 -16.94
C LYS A 299 13.03 -10.21 -16.05
N ILE A 300 13.05 -8.89 -15.92
CA ILE A 300 13.92 -8.17 -15.00
C ILE A 300 13.03 -7.38 -14.05
N GLU A 301 13.31 -7.49 -12.76
CA GLU A 301 12.72 -6.62 -11.74
C GLU A 301 13.82 -6.04 -10.86
N LYS A 302 13.57 -4.88 -10.28
CA LYS A 302 14.52 -4.23 -9.39
C LYS A 302 13.82 -3.65 -8.17
N ASN A 303 14.42 -3.85 -7.01
CA ASN A 303 14.10 -3.10 -5.79
C ASN A 303 15.33 -2.26 -5.37
N GLY A 304 15.23 -1.52 -4.25
CA GLY A 304 16.26 -0.59 -3.78
C GLY A 304 17.54 -1.26 -3.31
N TYR A 305 17.57 -2.58 -3.29
CA TYR A 305 18.66 -3.36 -2.76
C TYR A 305 19.29 -4.28 -3.81
N PHE A 306 18.49 -4.90 -4.68
CA PHE A 306 18.98 -5.88 -5.63
C PHE A 306 18.11 -5.97 -6.89
N THR A 307 18.70 -6.56 -7.93
CA THR A 307 18.02 -6.88 -9.18
C THR A 307 17.63 -8.36 -9.18
N VAL A 308 16.43 -8.67 -9.70
CA VAL A 308 15.95 -10.03 -9.89
C VAL A 308 15.93 -10.34 -11.38
N PHE A 309 16.68 -11.35 -11.78
CA PHE A 309 16.60 -11.93 -13.11
C PHE A 309 15.75 -13.19 -13.06
N PHE A 310 14.68 -13.21 -13.85
CA PHE A 310 13.86 -14.38 -14.05
C PHE A 310 14.31 -15.13 -15.29
N VAL A 311 14.50 -16.44 -15.14
CA VAL A 311 14.94 -17.35 -16.20
C VAL A 311 14.09 -18.62 -16.17
N GLU A 312 14.02 -19.33 -17.30
CA GLU A 312 13.40 -20.66 -17.28
C GLU A 312 14.25 -21.62 -16.43
N LYS A 313 13.58 -22.57 -15.75
CA LYS A 313 14.25 -23.57 -14.91
C LYS A 313 15.39 -24.30 -15.63
N LYS A 314 15.22 -24.60 -16.92
CA LYS A 314 16.23 -25.28 -17.74
C LYS A 314 17.47 -24.42 -18.02
N ASP A 315 17.31 -23.11 -18.08
CA ASP A 315 18.37 -22.17 -18.44
C ASP A 315 19.13 -21.63 -17.21
N LYS A 316 18.60 -21.84 -16.00
CA LYS A 316 19.17 -21.29 -14.76
C LYS A 316 20.64 -21.66 -14.54
N GLY A 317 21.01 -22.92 -14.76
CA GLY A 317 22.39 -23.38 -14.58
C GLY A 317 23.36 -22.70 -15.55
N GLU A 318 22.96 -22.55 -16.81
CA GLU A 318 23.73 -21.85 -17.85
C GLU A 318 23.86 -20.36 -17.52
N PHE A 319 22.76 -19.71 -17.13
CA PHE A 319 22.74 -18.30 -16.74
C PHE A 319 23.64 -18.03 -15.53
N ILE A 320 23.61 -18.90 -14.53
CA ILE A 320 24.47 -18.75 -13.34
C ILE A 320 25.95 -18.96 -13.71
N GLY A 321 26.21 -19.92 -14.60
CA GLY A 321 27.53 -20.34 -15.05
C GLY A 321 28.26 -21.20 -14.01
N LYS A 322 29.26 -21.95 -14.47
CA LYS A 322 30.10 -22.82 -13.61
C LYS A 322 30.68 -22.02 -12.44
N ASN A 323 30.47 -22.49 -11.21
CA ASN A 323 30.90 -21.80 -9.97
C ASN A 323 30.42 -20.33 -9.91
N GLY A 324 29.22 -20.04 -10.41
CA GLY A 324 28.61 -18.70 -10.41
C GLY A 324 29.40 -17.65 -11.21
N LYS A 325 30.21 -18.07 -12.19
CA LYS A 325 31.10 -17.17 -12.94
C LYS A 325 30.34 -16.02 -13.62
N ASN A 326 29.16 -16.30 -14.18
CA ASN A 326 28.37 -15.31 -14.90
C ASN A 326 27.72 -14.32 -13.92
N ILE A 327 27.11 -14.83 -12.84
CA ILE A 327 26.53 -13.96 -11.79
C ILE A 327 27.59 -13.07 -11.16
N ARG A 328 28.80 -13.58 -10.90
CA ARG A 328 29.90 -12.75 -10.36
C ARG A 328 30.28 -11.60 -11.30
N LYS A 329 30.20 -11.79 -12.62
CA LYS A 329 30.40 -10.70 -13.59
C LYS A 329 29.24 -9.71 -13.55
N LEU A 330 28.01 -10.20 -13.62
CA LEU A 330 26.82 -9.35 -13.58
C LEU A 330 26.73 -8.54 -12.28
N LYS A 331 27.14 -9.11 -11.14
CA LYS A 331 27.14 -8.40 -9.85
C LYS A 331 28.08 -7.20 -9.82
N LYS A 332 29.23 -7.28 -10.52
CA LYS A 332 30.13 -6.12 -10.68
C LYS A 332 29.47 -4.98 -11.45
N ILE A 333 28.52 -5.30 -12.33
CA ILE A 333 27.83 -4.34 -13.19
C ILE A 333 26.59 -3.79 -12.49
N PHE A 334 25.72 -4.66 -11.98
CA PHE A 334 24.36 -4.29 -11.51
C PHE A 334 24.20 -4.28 -9.99
N GLY A 335 25.26 -4.58 -9.24
CA GLY A 335 25.19 -4.73 -7.78
C GLY A 335 24.62 -6.09 -7.39
N ASP A 336 23.88 -6.15 -6.29
CA ASP A 336 23.30 -7.42 -5.84
C ASP A 336 22.25 -7.96 -6.82
N ILE A 337 22.31 -9.28 -7.02
CA ILE A 337 21.48 -10.01 -7.98
C ILE A 337 20.91 -11.24 -7.30
N VAL A 338 19.63 -11.49 -7.54
CA VAL A 338 18.92 -12.73 -7.25
C VAL A 338 18.43 -13.35 -8.55
N VAL A 339 18.54 -14.67 -8.68
CA VAL A 339 18.04 -15.41 -9.85
C VAL A 339 16.80 -16.23 -9.46
N LYS A 340 15.68 -15.97 -10.13
CA LYS A 340 14.41 -16.67 -9.92
C LYS A 340 14.00 -17.49 -11.14
N GLU A 341 13.32 -18.59 -10.87
CA GLU A 341 12.70 -19.43 -11.89
C GLU A 341 11.31 -18.89 -12.18
N MET A 342 10.90 -18.89 -13.45
CA MET A 342 9.52 -18.68 -13.89
C MET A 342 8.99 -19.89 -14.65
#